data_AF-A0A7V2KS73-F1
#
_entry.id   AF-A0A7V2KS73-F1
#
_cell.length_a   1.000
_cell.length_b   1.000
_cell.length_c   1.000
_cell.angle_alpha   90.00
_cell.angle_beta   90.00
_cell.angle_gamma   90.00
#
_symmetry.space_group_name_H-M   'P 1'
#
loop_
_entity.id
_entity.type
_entity.pdbx_description
1 polymer ?
#
loop_
_entity_poly.entity_id
_entity_poly.type
_entity_poly.pdbx_seq_one_letter_code
_entity_poly.pdbx_strand_id
1 'polypeptide(L)' 'MSNDSEDIETRQERREKRAEKKKESMAKHSRNLAKVYRDAILKRLRGKKSEKQG' A
#
# COMPACT_ATOMS: atom_id res chain seq x y z
N MET A 1 -8.83 -8.20 43.81
CA MET A 1 -9.40 -8.51 42.49
C MET A 1 -9.32 -7.23 41.66
N SER A 2 -8.90 -7.38 40.42
CA SER A 2 -8.14 -6.45 39.56
C SER A 2 -8.69 -5.02 39.43
N ASN A 3 -7.76 -4.06 39.38
CA ASN A 3 -8.00 -2.67 38.98
C ASN A 3 -8.50 -2.64 37.52
N ASP A 4 -9.81 -2.63 37.32
CA ASP A 4 -10.43 -2.24 36.06
C ASP A 4 -10.36 -0.70 35.96
N SER A 5 -9.14 -0.20 35.78
CA SER A 5 -8.90 1.14 35.27
C SER A 5 -9.27 1.10 33.79
N GLU A 6 -10.56 1.17 33.50
CA GLU A 6 -11.03 1.40 32.14
C GLU A 6 -10.35 2.68 31.67
N ASP A 7 -9.38 2.54 30.76
CA ASP A 7 -8.78 3.63 30.01
C ASP A 7 -9.93 4.46 29.41
N ILE A 8 -10.30 5.55 30.09
CA ILE A 8 -11.26 6.53 29.57
C ILE A 8 -10.52 7.29 28.47
N GLU A 9 -10.40 6.66 27.31
CA GLU A 9 -9.72 7.25 26.17
C GLU A 9 -10.40 8.58 25.82
N THR A 10 -9.61 9.64 25.82
CA THR A 10 -10.12 10.95 25.46
C THR A 10 -10.60 10.92 24.00
N ARG A 11 -11.53 11.81 23.64
CA ARG A 11 -12.03 11.90 22.26
C ARG A 11 -10.90 12.14 21.25
N GLN A 12 -9.82 12.79 21.70
CA GLN A 12 -8.64 13.07 20.91
C GLN A 12 -7.82 11.81 20.63
N GLU A 13 -7.51 11.02 21.66
CA GLU A 13 -6.80 9.74 21.52
C GLU A 13 -7.52 8.78 20.55
N ARG A 14 -8.85 8.68 20.67
CA ARG A 14 -9.65 7.89 19.73
C ARG A 14 -9.54 8.37 18.28
N ARG A 15 -9.38 9.69 18.08
CA ARG A 15 -9.23 10.28 16.74
C ARG A 15 -7.85 9.98 16.16
N GLU A 16 -6.81 10.06 16.98
CA GLU A 16 -5.43 9.75 16.60
C GLU A 16 -5.26 8.27 16.27
N LYS A 17 -5.77 7.36 17.12
CA LYS A 17 -5.80 5.91 16.85
C LYS A 17 -6.51 5.57 15.53
N ARG A 18 -7.60 6.26 15.20
CA ARG A 18 -8.30 6.08 13.90
C ARG A 18 -7.48 6.60 12.72
N ALA A 19 -6.77 7.72 12.88
CA ALA A 19 -5.94 8.28 11.83
C ALA A 19 -4.73 7.38 11.52
N GLU A 20 -4.09 6.81 12.53
CA GLU A 20 -3.00 5.85 12.37
C GLU A 20 -3.47 4.57 11.66
N LYS A 21 -4.55 3.95 12.16
CA LYS A 21 -5.16 2.78 11.50
C LYS A 21 -5.54 3.04 10.04
N LYS A 22 -5.98 4.26 9.72
CA LYS A 22 -6.28 4.66 8.34
C LYS A 22 -5.01 4.78 7.50
N LYS A 23 -3.92 5.34 8.03
CA LYS A 23 -2.61 5.39 7.34
C LYS A 23 -2.03 4.00 7.10
N GLU A 24 -2.23 3.08 8.03
CA GLU A 24 -1.78 1.68 7.92
C GLU A 24 -2.60 0.89 6.91
N SER A 25 -3.93 1.07 6.91
CA SER A 25 -4.85 0.40 5.98
C SER A 25 -4.85 1.00 4.57
N MET A 26 -4.35 2.23 4.41
CA MET A 26 -4.12 2.81 3.10
C MET A 26 -3.17 1.92 2.31
N ALA A 27 -3.73 1.24 1.31
CA ALA A 27 -2.98 0.41 0.40
C ALA A 27 -1.88 1.26 -0.24
N LYS A 28 -0.62 0.90 0.05
CA LYS A 28 0.59 1.50 -0.52
C LYS A 28 0.68 1.09 -2.00
N HIS A 29 -0.24 1.57 -2.83
CA HIS A 29 -0.31 1.31 -4.27
C HIS A 29 0.95 1.78 -5.02
N SER A 30 1.87 2.49 -4.34
CA SER A 30 3.22 2.79 -4.83
C SER A 30 4.05 1.53 -5.13
N ARG A 31 3.78 0.38 -4.50
CA ARG A 31 4.43 -0.90 -4.86
C ARG A 31 4.08 -1.39 -6.27
N ASN A 32 2.99 -0.89 -6.85
CA ASN A 32 2.58 -1.29 -8.19
C ASN A 32 3.22 -0.44 -9.29
N LEU A 33 3.74 0.76 -8.98
CA LEU A 33 4.32 1.63 -10.01
C LEU A 33 5.58 1.03 -10.64
N ALA A 34 6.49 0.51 -9.81
CA ALA A 34 7.67 -0.21 -10.29
C ALA A 34 7.31 -1.51 -11.06
N LYS A 35 6.20 -2.17 -10.71
CA LYS A 35 5.70 -3.33 -11.44
C LYS A 35 5.16 -2.92 -12.82
N VAL A 36 4.34 -1.87 -12.89
CA VAL A 36 3.80 -1.31 -14.14
C VAL A 36 4.92 -0.91 -15.11
N TYR A 37 5.96 -0.21 -14.63
CA TYR A 37 7.10 0.15 -15.49
C TYR A 37 7.88 -1.08 -15.98
N ARG A 38 8.12 -2.07 -15.12
CA ARG A 38 8.78 -3.32 -15.51
C ARG A 38 7.98 -4.07 -16.58
N ASP A 39 6.68 -4.23 -16.39
CA ASP A 39 5.79 -4.93 -17.32
C ASP A 39 5.74 -4.20 -18.68
N ALA A 40 5.70 -2.86 -18.68
CA ALA A 40 5.73 -2.05 -19.90
C ALA A 40 7.04 -2.22 -20.67
N ILE A 41 8.20 -2.21 -19.99
CA ILE A 41 9.51 -2.43 -20.60
C ILE A 41 9.58 -3.86 -21.19
N LEU A 42 9.18 -4.86 -20.43
CA LEU A 42 9.18 -6.26 -20.89
C LEU A 42 8.28 -6.45 -22.12
N LYS A 43 7.10 -5.83 -22.15
CA LYS A 43 6.20 -5.86 -23.32
C LYS A 43 6.86 -5.23 -24.55
N ARG A 44 7.52 -4.09 -24.39
CA ARG A 44 8.24 -3.41 -25.48
C ARG A 44 9.42 -4.23 -26.00
N LEU A 45 10.16 -4.92 -25.13
CA LEU A 45 11.26 -5.78 -25.52
C LEU A 45 10.80 -7.05 -26.25
N ARG A 46 9.67 -7.63 -25.86
CA ARG A 46 9.08 -8.80 -26.53
C ARG A 46 8.62 -8.45 -27.95
N GLY A 47 7.91 -7.34 -28.14
CA GLY A 47 7.44 -6.90 -29.46
C GLY A 47 8.57 -6.64 -30.48
N LYS A 48 9.74 -6.19 -30.01
CA LYS A 48 10.91 -5.98 -30.88
C LYS A 48 11.62 -7.27 -31.32
N LYS A 49 11.44 -8.38 -30.60
CA LYS A 49 12.04 -9.68 -30.98
C LYS A 49 11.25 -10.37 -32.10
N SER A 50 9.93 -10.20 -32.14
CA SER A 50 9.07 -10.74 -33.20
C SER A 50 9.22 -10.02 -34.55
N GLU A 51 9.64 -8.74 -34.55
CA GLU A 51 9.88 -7.96 -35.77
C GLU A 51 11.22 -8.26 -36.47
N LYS A 52 12.18 -8.90 -35.78
CA LYS A 52 13.52 -9.19 -36.33
C LYS A 52 13.68 -10.62 -36.87
N GLN A 53 12.64 -11.45 -36.77
CA GLN A 53 12.64 -12.83 -37.25
C GLN A 53 11.61 -13.09 -38.36
N GLY A 54 10.94 -12.04 -38.86
CA GLY A 54 10.01 -12.10 -40.00
C GLY A 54 10.60 -11.47 -41.23
#